data_AF-A0A4D7E0B1-F1
#
_entry.id   AF-A0A4D7E0B1-F1
#
_cell.length_a   1.000
_cell.length_b   1.000
_cell.length_c   1.000
_cell.angle_alpha   90.00
_cell.angle_beta   90.00
_cell.angle_gamma   90.00
#
_symmetry.space_group_name_H-M   'P 1'
#
loop_
_entity.id
_entity.type
_entity.pdbx_description
1 polymer ?
#
loop_
_entity_poly.entity_id
_entity_poly.type
_entity_poly.pdbx_seq_one_letter_code
_entity_poly.pdbx_strand_id
1 'polypeptide(L)'
;MILQTFGKFTSLFTASEGDVPAYLKLLGAHDDASSAIDLIKTAIEDSGDDVGKEIGDLFQRQNWRPQLVAASAMLAGKLYRELPLLWAALDQPCWTSPQLAAVASRLDSSFLQQARIRLEAECVMNMEEALTMTPVQRHSALGPTSFDGHSAKVIVTYVTLCSEEKDAETWLPQLVTQPHIQRALELNIDKAGDIALRWRNNMDKLLADR
;
A
#
# COMPACT_ATOMS: atom_id res chain seq x y z
N MET A 1 -2.30 7.66 -23.62
CA MET A 1 -1.58 7.01 -22.51
C MET A 1 -1.02 5.73 -23.09
N ILE A 2 0.29 5.63 -23.30
CA ILE A 2 0.90 4.37 -23.77
C ILE A 2 0.72 3.40 -22.61
N LEU A 3 -0.05 2.33 -22.82
CA LEU A 3 -0.11 1.19 -21.90
C LEU A 3 1.30 0.62 -21.82
N GLN A 4 2.12 1.16 -20.91
CA GLN A 4 3.36 0.51 -20.54
C GLN A 4 2.94 -0.85 -19.98
N THR A 5 3.33 -1.91 -20.67
CA THR A 5 3.00 -3.29 -20.34
C THR A 5 3.49 -3.60 -18.93
N PHE A 6 2.58 -3.84 -17.99
CA PHE A 6 2.85 -4.21 -16.61
C PHE A 6 3.25 -5.69 -16.49
N GLY A 7 4.05 -6.19 -17.43
CA GLY A 7 4.42 -7.61 -17.53
C GLY A 7 3.20 -8.52 -17.49
N LYS A 8 3.29 -9.60 -16.70
CA LYS A 8 2.20 -10.55 -16.48
C LYS A 8 1.01 -9.97 -15.72
N PHE A 9 1.19 -8.86 -15.02
CA PHE A 9 0.12 -8.15 -14.31
C PHE A 9 -0.75 -7.25 -15.21
N THR A 10 -0.46 -7.16 -16.52
CA THR A 10 -1.19 -6.27 -17.46
C THR A 10 -2.70 -6.49 -17.44
N SER A 11 -3.16 -7.74 -17.27
CA SER A 11 -4.59 -8.09 -17.25
C SER A 11 -5.38 -7.37 -16.15
N LEU A 12 -4.75 -7.00 -15.04
CA LEU A 12 -5.38 -6.27 -13.94
C LEU A 12 -5.73 -4.83 -14.30
N PHE A 13 -5.04 -4.25 -15.28
CA PHE A 13 -5.18 -2.86 -15.72
C PHE A 13 -6.06 -2.70 -16.97
N THR A 14 -6.36 -3.80 -17.64
CA THR A 14 -7.27 -3.83 -18.78
C THR A 14 -8.70 -4.13 -18.31
N ALA A 15 -9.69 -3.49 -18.94
CA ALA A 15 -11.09 -3.81 -18.74
C ALA A 15 -11.72 -4.19 -20.08
N SER A 16 -12.65 -5.14 -20.05
CA SER A 16 -13.57 -5.38 -21.16
C SER A 16 -14.48 -4.16 -21.38
N GLU A 17 -15.07 -4.03 -22.56
CA GLU A 17 -15.97 -2.92 -22.87
C GLU A 17 -17.14 -2.86 -21.87
N GLY A 18 -17.26 -1.74 -21.16
CA GLY A 18 -18.28 -1.51 -20.13
C GLY A 18 -17.92 -1.98 -18.72
N ASP A 19 -16.76 -2.61 -18.50
CA ASP A 19 -16.29 -3.04 -17.18
C ASP A 19 -15.23 -2.08 -16.59
N VAL A 20 -14.96 -2.21 -15.31
CA VAL A 20 -13.89 -1.50 -14.60
C VAL A 20 -12.63 -2.38 -14.50
N PRO A 21 -11.41 -1.81 -14.59
CA PRO A 21 -10.18 -2.58 -14.42
C PRO A 21 -10.15 -3.35 -13.09
N ALA A 22 -9.69 -4.60 -13.12
CA ALA A 22 -9.74 -5.50 -11.96
C ALA A 22 -8.96 -4.97 -10.74
N TYR A 23 -7.90 -4.18 -10.94
CA TYR A 23 -7.17 -3.57 -9.81
C TYR A 23 -8.06 -2.69 -8.91
N LEU A 24 -9.16 -2.13 -9.43
CA LEU A 24 -10.05 -1.28 -8.63
C LEU A 24 -10.80 -2.10 -7.57
N LYS A 25 -11.07 -3.38 -7.83
CA LYS A 25 -11.71 -4.28 -6.86
C LYS A 25 -10.79 -4.50 -5.64
N LEU A 26 -9.48 -4.33 -5.81
CA LEU A 26 -8.50 -4.43 -4.73
C LEU A 26 -8.55 -3.22 -3.78
N LEU A 27 -9.19 -2.10 -4.11
CA LEU A 27 -9.19 -0.91 -3.23
C LEU A 27 -9.89 -1.16 -1.88
N GLY A 28 -11.06 -1.81 -1.93
CA GLY A 28 -11.83 -2.20 -0.74
C GLY A 28 -11.64 -3.66 -0.34
N ALA A 29 -11.08 -4.48 -1.24
CA ALA A 29 -10.95 -5.92 -1.10
C ALA A 29 -12.27 -6.58 -0.66
N HIS A 30 -13.40 -6.17 -1.23
CA HIS A 30 -14.69 -6.78 -0.91
C HIS A 30 -14.82 -8.15 -1.60
N ASP A 31 -15.96 -8.84 -1.40
CA ASP A 31 -16.16 -10.21 -1.90
C ASP A 31 -15.95 -10.36 -3.42
N ASP A 32 -16.17 -9.27 -4.18
CA ASP A 32 -15.98 -9.20 -5.64
C ASP A 32 -14.49 -9.13 -6.07
N ALA A 33 -13.57 -8.86 -5.13
CA ALA A 33 -12.13 -8.83 -5.37
C ALA A 33 -11.54 -10.21 -5.67
N SER A 34 -12.27 -11.29 -5.39
CA SER A 34 -11.90 -12.68 -5.73
C SER A 34 -11.32 -12.83 -7.14
N SER A 35 -11.99 -12.24 -8.14
CA SER A 35 -11.54 -12.29 -9.54
C SER A 35 -10.19 -11.60 -9.78
N ALA A 36 -9.92 -10.49 -9.08
CA ALA A 36 -8.65 -9.80 -9.17
C ALA A 36 -7.53 -10.58 -8.47
N ILE A 37 -7.83 -11.26 -7.36
CA ILE A 37 -6.89 -12.14 -6.67
C ILE A 37 -6.51 -13.34 -7.54
N ASP A 38 -7.46 -13.92 -8.27
CA ASP A 38 -7.16 -15.02 -9.21
C ASP A 38 -6.22 -14.55 -10.33
N LEU A 39 -6.46 -13.37 -10.90
CA LEU A 39 -5.56 -12.77 -11.88
C LEU A 39 -4.15 -12.49 -11.31
N ILE A 40 -4.07 -12.06 -10.05
CA ILE A 40 -2.78 -11.88 -9.36
C ILE A 40 -2.04 -13.20 -9.22
N LYS A 41 -2.73 -14.27 -8.79
CA LYS A 41 -2.12 -15.60 -8.62
C LYS A 41 -1.60 -16.14 -9.96
N THR A 42 -2.43 -16.05 -11.01
CA THR A 42 -2.00 -16.43 -12.37
C THR A 42 -0.81 -15.60 -12.84
N ALA A 43 -0.80 -14.28 -12.59
CA ALA A 43 0.35 -13.45 -12.95
C ALA A 43 1.61 -13.90 -12.22
N ILE A 44 1.56 -14.16 -10.91
CA ILE A 44 2.69 -14.66 -10.11
C ILE A 44 3.21 -16.00 -10.67
N GLU A 45 2.31 -16.93 -10.95
CA GLU A 45 2.66 -18.25 -11.53
C GLU A 45 3.33 -18.10 -12.89
N ASP A 46 2.76 -17.26 -13.76
CA ASP A 46 3.28 -16.99 -15.12
C ASP A 46 4.60 -16.22 -15.13
N SER A 47 4.88 -15.42 -14.09
CA SER A 47 6.13 -14.68 -13.95
C SER A 47 7.30 -15.60 -13.56
N GLY A 48 7.03 -16.71 -12.85
CA GLY A 48 8.07 -17.64 -12.40
C GLY A 48 9.22 -16.93 -11.65
N ASP A 49 10.46 -17.16 -12.09
CA ASP A 49 11.65 -16.55 -11.47
C ASP A 49 11.73 -15.03 -11.66
N ASP A 50 10.98 -14.44 -12.61
CA ASP A 50 10.98 -13.01 -12.88
C ASP A 50 10.02 -12.22 -11.97
N VAL A 51 9.23 -12.88 -11.11
CA VAL A 51 8.20 -12.22 -10.29
C VAL A 51 8.76 -11.07 -9.44
N GLY A 52 9.92 -11.24 -8.82
CA GLY A 52 10.53 -10.20 -7.98
C GLY A 52 10.90 -8.94 -8.78
N LYS A 53 11.33 -9.11 -10.04
CA LYS A 53 11.63 -8.00 -10.95
C LYS A 53 10.35 -7.27 -11.35
N GLU A 54 9.30 -8.01 -11.72
CA GLU A 54 8.02 -7.40 -12.12
C GLU A 54 7.34 -6.65 -10.96
N ILE A 55 7.44 -7.18 -9.73
CA ILE A 55 7.00 -6.48 -8.50
C ILE A 55 7.80 -5.19 -8.29
N GLY A 56 9.12 -5.23 -8.52
CA GLY A 56 9.97 -4.04 -8.51
C GLY A 56 9.52 -2.99 -9.52
N ASP A 57 9.27 -3.40 -10.77
CA ASP A 57 8.82 -2.52 -11.85
C ASP A 57 7.46 -1.86 -11.54
N LEU A 58 6.58 -2.55 -10.80
CA LEU A 58 5.32 -2.00 -10.33
C LEU A 58 5.51 -0.97 -9.21
N PHE A 59 6.34 -1.26 -8.20
CA PHE A 59 6.59 -0.33 -7.09
C PHE A 59 7.36 0.92 -7.48
N GLN A 60 8.31 0.80 -8.40
CA GLN A 60 9.12 1.93 -8.90
C GLN A 60 8.30 3.00 -9.61
N ARG A 61 7.06 2.68 -10.01
CA ARG A 61 6.16 3.67 -10.59
C ARG A 61 5.55 4.47 -9.47
N GLN A 62 5.74 5.79 -9.49
CA GLN A 62 5.06 6.69 -8.56
C GLN A 62 3.58 6.88 -8.95
N ASN A 63 2.81 5.80 -8.83
CA ASN A 63 1.38 5.71 -9.11
C ASN A 63 0.76 4.67 -8.17
N TRP A 64 -0.29 5.06 -7.46
CA TRP A 64 -0.93 4.19 -6.48
C TRP A 64 -1.48 2.89 -7.08
N ARG A 65 -1.86 2.88 -8.37
CA ARG A 65 -2.49 1.72 -9.03
C ARG A 65 -1.53 0.52 -9.13
N PRO A 66 -0.36 0.64 -9.78
CA PRO A 66 0.62 -0.45 -9.80
C PRO A 66 1.15 -0.81 -8.41
N GLN A 67 1.31 0.16 -7.51
CA GLN A 67 1.76 -0.10 -6.14
C GLN A 67 0.74 -0.94 -5.34
N LEU A 68 -0.57 -0.67 -5.50
CA LEU A 68 -1.63 -1.48 -4.90
C LEU A 68 -1.60 -2.92 -5.43
N VAL A 69 -1.42 -3.09 -6.74
CA VAL A 69 -1.29 -4.41 -7.37
C VAL A 69 -0.07 -5.15 -6.83
N ALA A 70 1.09 -4.50 -6.78
CA ALA A 70 2.33 -5.08 -6.26
C ALA A 70 2.19 -5.52 -4.81
N ALA A 71 1.63 -4.67 -3.94
CA ALA A 71 1.40 -5.01 -2.54
C ALA A 71 0.42 -6.19 -2.38
N SER A 72 -0.67 -6.20 -3.16
CA SER A 72 -1.63 -7.31 -3.16
C SER A 72 -1.00 -8.62 -3.63
N ALA A 73 -0.14 -8.55 -4.65
CA ALA A 73 0.61 -9.69 -5.16
C ALA A 73 1.65 -10.21 -4.16
N MET A 74 2.36 -9.32 -3.46
CA MET A 74 3.25 -9.72 -2.38
C MET A 74 2.52 -10.50 -1.29
N LEU A 75 1.32 -10.03 -0.90
CA LEU A 75 0.52 -10.70 0.12
C LEU A 75 0.01 -12.07 -0.36
N ALA A 76 -0.54 -12.13 -1.58
CA ALA A 76 -1.06 -13.37 -2.17
C ALA A 76 0.03 -14.42 -2.42
N GLY A 77 1.20 -14.00 -2.90
CA GLY A 77 2.34 -14.86 -3.21
C GLY A 77 3.31 -15.10 -2.06
N LYS A 78 3.10 -14.45 -0.90
CA LYS A 78 4.04 -14.47 0.24
C LYS A 78 5.47 -14.11 -0.18
N LEU A 79 5.59 -13.03 -0.95
CA LEU A 79 6.86 -12.58 -1.55
C LEU A 79 7.68 -11.78 -0.52
N TYR A 80 8.27 -12.50 0.45
CA TYR A 80 9.01 -11.89 1.57
C TYR A 80 10.32 -11.20 1.16
N ARG A 81 10.94 -11.62 0.03
CA ARG A 81 12.23 -11.07 -0.41
C ARG A 81 12.10 -9.63 -0.92
N GLU A 82 10.88 -9.25 -1.28
CA GLU A 82 10.49 -7.99 -1.90
C GLU A 82 10.07 -6.94 -0.85
N LEU A 83 10.11 -7.26 0.44
CA LEU A 83 9.83 -6.33 1.55
C LEU A 83 10.59 -4.98 1.44
N PRO A 84 11.88 -4.92 1.03
CA PRO A 84 12.56 -3.64 0.84
C PRO A 84 11.88 -2.73 -0.19
N LEU A 85 11.27 -3.31 -1.24
CA LEU A 85 10.55 -2.57 -2.28
C LEU A 85 9.25 -1.97 -1.74
N LEU A 86 8.52 -2.74 -0.91
CA LEU A 86 7.30 -2.27 -0.26
C LEU A 86 7.58 -1.11 0.70
N TRP A 87 8.63 -1.23 1.52
CA TRP A 87 9.03 -0.16 2.43
C TRP A 87 9.49 1.10 1.69
N ALA A 88 10.27 0.94 0.61
CA ALA A 88 10.65 2.07 -0.24
C ALA A 88 9.44 2.77 -0.87
N ALA A 89 8.40 2.02 -1.24
CA ALA A 89 7.15 2.57 -1.74
C ALA A 89 6.32 3.29 -0.66
N LEU A 90 6.37 2.81 0.58
CA LEU A 90 5.73 3.47 1.74
C LEU A 90 6.40 4.80 2.13
N ASP A 91 7.69 4.95 1.79
CA ASP A 91 8.45 6.18 1.97
C ASP A 91 8.20 7.21 0.84
N GLN A 92 7.24 6.94 -0.06
CA GLN A 92 6.81 7.81 -1.15
C GLN A 92 5.35 8.23 -0.98
N PRO A 93 4.93 9.39 -1.52
CA PRO A 93 3.53 9.78 -1.52
C PRO A 93 2.70 8.80 -2.34
N CYS A 94 1.75 8.12 -1.68
CA CYS A 94 0.85 7.16 -2.30
C CYS A 94 -0.56 7.33 -1.73
N TRP A 95 -1.58 7.28 -2.61
CA TRP A 95 -2.97 7.33 -2.18
C TRP A 95 -3.39 6.10 -1.37
N THR A 96 -2.89 4.93 -1.77
CA THR A 96 -3.20 3.63 -1.16
C THR A 96 -2.13 3.19 -0.16
N SER A 97 -1.41 4.15 0.45
CA SER A 97 -0.44 3.84 1.50
C SER A 97 -1.05 3.05 2.69
N PRO A 98 -2.35 3.19 3.06
CA PRO A 98 -2.94 2.34 4.07
C PRO A 98 -2.92 0.85 3.73
N GLN A 99 -3.20 0.51 2.46
CA GLN A 99 -3.17 -0.87 1.96
C GLN A 99 -1.74 -1.41 1.91
N LEU A 100 -0.76 -0.60 1.48
CA LEU A 100 0.65 -1.00 1.49
C LEU A 100 1.13 -1.31 2.92
N ALA A 101 0.79 -0.45 3.89
CA ALA A 101 1.17 -0.65 5.28
C ALA A 101 0.46 -1.88 5.89
N ALA A 102 -0.79 -2.14 5.50
CA ALA A 102 -1.49 -3.35 5.87
C ALA A 102 -0.75 -4.61 5.37
N VAL A 103 -0.26 -4.62 4.13
CA VAL A 103 0.59 -5.71 3.61
C VAL A 103 1.88 -5.86 4.41
N ALA A 104 2.57 -4.76 4.69
CA ALA A 104 3.79 -4.79 5.50
C ALA A 104 3.54 -5.40 6.89
N SER A 105 2.43 -5.03 7.54
CA SER A 105 2.04 -5.58 8.85
C SER A 105 1.76 -7.09 8.86
N ARG A 106 1.47 -7.69 7.69
CA ARG A 106 1.19 -9.11 7.55
C ARG A 106 2.40 -9.92 7.13
N LEU A 107 3.31 -9.34 6.35
CA LEU A 107 4.45 -10.05 5.78
C LEU A 107 5.75 -9.84 6.56
N ASP A 108 5.96 -8.65 7.14
CA ASP A 108 7.21 -8.30 7.80
C ASP A 108 7.15 -8.61 9.30
N SER A 109 7.92 -9.60 9.75
CA SER A 109 8.05 -9.93 11.17
C SER A 109 8.68 -8.80 11.99
N SER A 110 9.35 -7.84 11.33
CA SER A 110 9.95 -6.65 11.91
C SER A 110 9.10 -5.40 11.70
N PHE A 111 7.82 -5.54 11.30
CA PHE A 111 6.91 -4.42 11.02
C PHE A 111 6.88 -3.38 12.15
N LEU A 112 6.77 -3.81 13.41
CA LEU A 112 6.73 -2.89 14.55
C LEU A 112 8.01 -2.05 14.67
N GLN A 113 9.17 -2.65 14.45
CA GLN A 113 10.45 -1.93 14.46
C GLN A 113 10.51 -0.92 13.30
N GLN A 114 10.10 -1.33 12.10
CA GLN A 114 10.11 -0.49 10.90
C GLN A 114 9.12 0.67 10.99
N ALA A 115 7.92 0.43 11.51
CA ALA A 115 6.90 1.43 11.74
C ALA A 115 7.35 2.43 12.81
N ARG A 116 7.95 1.96 13.91
CA ARG A 116 8.51 2.81 14.96
C ARG A 116 9.59 3.75 14.42
N ILE A 117 10.56 3.23 13.67
CA ILE A 117 11.63 4.05 13.06
C ILE A 117 11.04 5.19 12.22
N ARG A 118 10.00 4.89 11.44
CA ARG A 118 9.33 5.89 10.59
C ARG A 118 8.51 6.89 11.39
N LEU A 119 7.80 6.45 12.43
CA LEU A 119 7.06 7.35 13.32
C LEU A 119 8.02 8.29 14.06
N GLU A 120 9.15 7.80 14.57
CA GLU A 120 10.19 8.62 15.20
C GLU A 120 10.84 9.61 14.22
N ALA A 121 10.90 9.25 12.94
CA ALA A 121 11.36 10.11 11.85
C ALA A 121 10.23 10.94 11.19
N GLU A 122 9.09 11.09 11.85
CA GLU A 122 7.92 11.87 11.40
C GLU A 122 7.31 11.44 10.05
N CYS A 123 7.63 10.22 9.58
CA CYS A 123 7.20 9.68 8.28
C CYS A 123 7.47 10.65 7.12
N VAL A 124 8.67 11.25 7.10
CA VAL A 124 9.12 12.11 6.01
C VAL A 124 9.10 11.33 4.70
N MET A 125 8.35 11.85 3.72
CA MET A 125 8.24 11.24 2.39
C MET A 125 9.32 11.77 1.45
N ASN A 126 9.81 10.90 0.59
CA ASN A 126 10.60 11.31 -0.56
C ASN A 126 9.69 11.96 -1.61
N MET A 127 9.93 13.24 -1.90
CA MET A 127 9.09 14.05 -2.79
C MET A 127 9.72 14.28 -4.17
N GLU A 128 10.94 13.79 -4.41
CA GLU A 128 11.75 14.15 -5.56
C GLU A 128 11.01 13.95 -6.89
N GLU A 129 10.47 12.75 -7.13
CA GLU A 129 9.74 12.44 -8.36
C GLU A 129 8.39 13.19 -8.43
N ALA A 130 7.68 13.34 -7.31
CA ALA A 130 6.36 13.96 -7.27
C ALA A 130 6.39 15.46 -7.62
N LEU A 131 7.52 16.11 -7.30
CA LEU A 131 7.78 17.51 -7.63
C LEU A 131 8.06 17.71 -9.13
N THR A 132 8.49 16.67 -9.85
CA THR A 132 8.67 16.72 -11.32
C THR A 132 7.34 16.61 -12.08
N MET A 133 6.28 16.10 -11.44
CA MET A 133 4.98 15.91 -12.05
C MET A 133 4.20 17.23 -12.17
N THR A 134 3.45 17.37 -13.28
CA THR A 134 2.42 18.43 -13.39
C THR A 134 1.31 18.21 -12.35
N PRO A 135 0.55 19.26 -11.96
CA PRO A 135 -0.55 19.11 -11.01
C PRO A 135 -1.57 18.03 -11.40
N VAL A 136 -1.89 17.91 -12.69
CA VAL A 136 -2.84 16.90 -13.20
C VAL A 136 -2.27 15.48 -13.08
N GLN A 137 -1.01 15.28 -13.46
CA GLN A 137 -0.35 13.97 -13.31
C GLN A 137 -0.27 13.58 -11.83
N ARG A 138 0.14 14.53 -10.98
CA ARG A 138 0.23 14.34 -9.53
C ARG A 138 -1.11 13.95 -8.92
N HIS A 139 -2.18 14.69 -9.24
CA HIS A 139 -3.52 14.40 -8.76
C HIS A 139 -3.99 13.00 -9.21
N SER A 140 -3.70 12.62 -10.45
CA SER A 140 -4.09 11.32 -10.99
C SER A 140 -3.29 10.15 -10.39
N ALA A 141 -1.99 10.32 -10.22
CA ALA A 141 -1.05 9.27 -9.83
C ALA A 141 -0.94 9.11 -8.30
N LEU A 142 -1.02 10.20 -7.56
CA LEU A 142 -0.89 10.23 -6.10
C LEU A 142 -2.23 10.40 -5.40
N GLY A 143 -3.31 10.71 -6.13
CA GLY A 143 -4.62 11.00 -5.56
C GLY A 143 -4.80 12.48 -5.16
N PRO A 144 -5.96 12.83 -4.58
CA PRO A 144 -6.35 14.22 -4.33
C PRO A 144 -5.69 14.85 -3.10
N THR A 145 -4.82 14.13 -2.39
CA THR A 145 -4.31 14.52 -1.08
C THR A 145 -3.09 15.45 -1.22
N SER A 146 -2.94 16.42 -0.31
CA SER A 146 -1.72 17.22 -0.20
C SER A 146 -0.56 16.36 0.31
N PHE A 147 0.67 16.85 0.18
CA PHE A 147 1.85 16.13 0.67
C PHE A 147 1.80 15.89 2.19
N ASP A 148 1.48 16.92 2.98
CA ASP A 148 1.25 16.78 4.42
C ASP A 148 0.15 15.75 4.74
N GLY A 149 -0.89 15.68 3.90
CA GLY A 149 -1.96 14.72 4.05
C GLY A 149 -1.51 13.28 3.77
N HIS A 150 -0.53 13.06 2.88
CA HIS A 150 0.04 11.74 2.66
C HIS A 150 0.84 11.25 3.88
N SER A 151 1.70 12.10 4.45
CA SER A 151 2.42 11.77 5.70
C SER A 151 1.44 11.51 6.85
N ALA A 152 0.40 12.34 7.00
CA ALA A 152 -0.62 12.12 8.02
C ALA A 152 -1.33 10.75 7.87
N LYS A 153 -1.69 10.35 6.64
CA LYS A 153 -2.29 9.02 6.37
C LYS A 153 -1.39 7.88 6.82
N VAL A 154 -0.09 7.96 6.52
CA VAL A 154 0.87 6.91 6.88
C VAL A 154 1.05 6.85 8.40
N ILE A 155 1.21 8.00 9.06
CA ILE A 155 1.33 8.07 10.53
C ILE A 155 0.12 7.43 11.20
N VAL A 156 -1.10 7.86 10.84
CA VAL A 156 -2.34 7.31 11.38
C VAL A 156 -2.41 5.80 11.16
N THR A 157 -2.04 5.36 9.96
CA THR A 157 -2.07 3.94 9.62
C THR A 157 -1.11 3.13 10.49
N TYR A 158 0.14 3.58 10.65
CA TYR A 158 1.10 2.89 11.52
C TYR A 158 0.64 2.89 12.97
N VAL A 159 0.18 4.02 13.52
CA VAL A 159 -0.35 4.07 14.89
C VAL A 159 -1.47 3.04 15.07
N THR A 160 -2.39 2.96 14.11
CA THR A 160 -3.54 2.04 14.17
C THR A 160 -3.09 0.58 14.07
N LEU A 161 -2.26 0.24 13.09
CA LEU A 161 -1.78 -1.13 12.90
C LEU A 161 -0.90 -1.59 14.07
N CYS A 162 -0.04 -0.71 14.60
CA CYS A 162 0.78 -1.01 15.77
C CYS A 162 -0.06 -1.17 17.03
N SER A 163 -1.17 -0.42 17.20
CA SER A 163 -2.03 -0.57 18.39
C SER A 163 -2.72 -1.93 18.51
N GLU A 164 -2.79 -2.70 17.42
CA GLU A 164 -3.31 -4.07 17.44
C GLU A 164 -2.30 -5.07 18.01
N GLU A 165 -1.04 -4.67 18.18
CA GLU A 165 0.07 -5.54 18.59
C GLU A 165 0.51 -5.23 20.02
N LYS A 166 0.52 -6.25 20.89
CA LYS A 166 0.87 -6.10 22.31
C LYS A 166 2.28 -5.52 22.52
N ASP A 167 3.22 -5.89 21.67
CA ASP A 167 4.62 -5.43 21.79
C ASP A 167 4.75 -3.90 21.57
N ALA A 168 3.77 -3.26 20.94
CA ALA A 168 3.73 -1.82 20.76
C ALA A 168 3.36 -1.05 22.04
N GLU A 169 2.70 -1.68 23.02
CA GLU A 169 2.24 -1.04 24.26
C GLU A 169 3.37 -0.36 25.05
N THR A 170 4.61 -0.84 24.87
CA THR A 170 5.80 -0.33 25.58
C THR A 170 6.31 1.01 25.05
N TRP A 171 6.03 1.36 23.79
CA TRP A 171 6.59 2.56 23.13
C TRP A 171 5.55 3.44 22.44
N LEU A 172 4.48 2.85 21.90
CA LEU A 172 3.48 3.59 21.13
C LEU A 172 2.77 4.68 21.97
N PRO A 173 2.37 4.46 23.24
CA PRO A 173 1.76 5.50 24.06
C PRO A 173 2.63 6.76 24.21
N GLN A 174 3.95 6.61 24.22
CA GLN A 174 4.88 7.74 24.30
C GLN A 174 4.93 8.48 22.97
N LEU A 175 5.06 7.78 21.84
CA LEU A 175 5.09 8.39 20.52
C LEU A 175 3.78 9.12 20.20
N VAL A 176 2.61 8.55 20.51
CA VAL A 176 1.33 9.22 20.18
C VAL A 176 1.16 10.55 20.91
N THR A 177 1.87 10.82 22.01
CA THR A 177 1.82 12.14 22.67
C THR A 177 2.61 13.22 21.94
N GLN A 178 3.40 12.87 20.93
CA GLN A 178 4.20 13.83 20.19
C GLN A 178 3.31 14.76 19.35
N PRO A 179 3.59 16.08 19.29
CA PRO A 179 2.71 17.03 18.62
C PRO A 179 2.46 16.74 17.13
N HIS A 180 3.45 16.25 16.39
CA HIS A 180 3.28 15.94 14.97
C HIS A 180 2.37 14.72 14.75
N ILE A 181 2.43 13.71 15.63
CA ILE A 181 1.52 12.55 15.59
C ILE A 181 0.10 12.96 15.97
N GLN A 182 -0.08 13.76 17.03
CA GLN A 182 -1.40 14.31 17.39
C GLN A 182 -2.02 15.09 16.23
N ARG A 183 -1.24 15.97 15.60
CA ARG A 183 -1.69 16.71 14.42
C ARG A 183 -2.08 15.79 13.26
N ALA A 184 -1.30 14.74 12.99
CA ALA A 184 -1.63 13.77 11.96
C ALA A 184 -2.95 13.02 12.27
N LEU A 185 -3.18 12.67 13.53
CA LEU A 185 -4.41 12.03 14.00
C LEU A 185 -5.63 12.97 13.84
N GLU A 186 -5.47 14.26 14.11
CA GLU A 186 -6.52 15.27 13.89
C GLU A 186 -6.86 15.47 12.40
N LEU A 187 -5.86 15.36 11.52
CA LEU A 187 -6.01 15.50 10.07
C LEU A 187 -6.54 14.23 9.38
N ASN A 188 -6.87 13.17 10.13
CA ASN A 188 -7.31 11.87 9.63
C ASN A 188 -8.75 11.88 9.06
N ILE A 189 -9.02 12.74 8.09
CA ILE A 189 -10.33 12.89 7.46
C ILE A 189 -10.77 11.58 6.78
N ASP A 190 -9.81 10.87 6.17
CA ASP A 190 -10.07 9.68 5.37
C ASP A 190 -10.15 8.38 6.21
N LYS A 191 -9.95 8.45 7.53
CA LYS A 191 -9.92 7.28 8.43
C LYS A 191 -8.93 6.22 7.93
N ALA A 192 -7.70 6.64 7.64
CA ALA A 192 -6.66 5.80 7.02
C ALA A 192 -6.41 4.50 7.80
N GLY A 193 -6.40 4.57 9.14
CA GLY A 193 -6.31 3.40 10.02
C GLY A 193 -7.43 2.37 9.80
N ASP A 194 -8.68 2.83 9.75
CA ASP A 194 -9.85 1.97 9.50
C ASP A 194 -9.79 1.32 8.11
N ILE A 195 -9.27 2.05 7.11
CA ILE A 195 -9.06 1.52 5.76
C ILE A 195 -8.04 0.38 5.82
N ALA A 196 -6.88 0.59 6.45
CA ALA A 196 -5.83 -0.42 6.57
C ALA A 196 -6.33 -1.68 7.27
N LEU A 197 -6.98 -1.55 8.44
CA LEU A 197 -7.50 -2.68 9.20
C LEU A 197 -8.57 -3.46 8.42
N ARG A 198 -9.54 -2.76 7.83
CA ARG A 198 -10.61 -3.39 7.06
C ARG A 198 -10.05 -4.11 5.84
N TRP A 199 -9.15 -3.46 5.10
CA TRP A 199 -8.52 -4.03 3.94
C TRP A 199 -7.72 -5.29 4.30
N ARG A 200 -6.89 -5.21 5.35
CA ARG A 200 -6.12 -6.34 5.91
C ARG A 200 -7.03 -7.53 6.21
N ASN A 201 -8.09 -7.30 6.99
CA ASN A 201 -9.01 -8.34 7.41
C ASN A 201 -9.77 -8.95 6.23
N ASN A 202 -10.14 -8.15 5.24
CA ASN A 202 -10.82 -8.66 4.05
C ASN A 202 -9.88 -9.49 3.17
N MET A 203 -8.64 -9.03 2.96
CA MET A 203 -7.62 -9.78 2.22
C MET A 203 -7.27 -11.09 2.92
N ASP A 204 -7.13 -11.10 4.25
CA ASP A 204 -6.90 -12.33 5.02
C ASP A 204 -8.03 -13.35 4.79
N LYS A 205 -9.30 -12.91 4.73
CA LYS A 205 -10.45 -13.79 4.42
C LYS A 205 -10.39 -14.32 2.99
N LEU A 206 -10.22 -13.44 2.00
CA LEU A 206 -10.15 -13.79 0.58
C LEU A 206 -9.02 -14.80 0.28
N LEU A 207 -7.92 -14.73 1.03
CA LEU A 207 -6.77 -15.61 0.87
C LEU A 207 -6.86 -16.89 1.72
N ALA A 208 -7.71 -16.93 2.76
CA ALA A 208 -7.92 -18.11 3.59
C ALA A 208 -8.97 -19.08 3.02
N ASP A 209 -9.97 -18.56 2.30
CA ASP A 209 -11.07 -19.34 1.72
C ASP A 209 -10.67 -20.13 0.45
N ARG A 210 -9.36 -20.23 0.14
CA ARG A 210 -8.81 -20.81 -1.10
C ARG A 210 -7.45 -21.46 -0.88
#